data_AF-A0A2E8H345-F1
#
_entry.id   AF-A0A2E8H345-F1
#
_cell.length_a   1.000
_cell.length_b   1.000
_cell.length_c   1.000
_cell.angle_alpha   90.00
_cell.angle_beta   90.00
_cell.angle_gamma   90.00
#
_symmetry.space_group_name_H-M   'P 1'
#
loop_
_entity.id
_entity.type
_entity.pdbx_description
1 polymer ?
#
loop_
_entity_poly.entity_id
_entity_poly.type
_entity_poly.pdbx_seq_one_letter_code
_entity_poly.pdbx_strand_id
1 'polypeptide(L)'
;MARYLFFSLRQGQDPRRDLAALSQTLGGEQDVIGIGESLARALSADVAGLRTFPHHVGEGIDVPSTPLSLFCWLRGDDRGKLVLC
;
A
#
# COMPACT_ATOMS: atom_id res chain seq x y z
N MET A 1 -5.61 -17.00 -8.02
CA MET A 1 -4.89 -15.93 -8.75
C MET A 1 -4.70 -14.73 -7.81
N ALA A 2 -3.70 -13.88 -8.02
CA ALA A 2 -3.47 -12.72 -7.14
C ALA A 2 -3.18 -11.46 -7.97
N ARG A 3 -3.58 -10.31 -7.43
CA ARG A 3 -3.33 -8.99 -8.01
C ARG A 3 -2.70 -8.08 -6.98
N TYR A 4 -1.79 -7.25 -7.47
CA TYR A 4 -1.00 -6.33 -6.67
C TYR A 4 -1.25 -4.92 -7.17
N LEU A 5 -1.79 -4.06 -6.31
CA LEU A 5 -2.01 -2.65 -6.59
C LEU A 5 -1.12 -1.82 -5.67
N PHE A 6 -0.50 -0.78 -6.24
CA PHE A 6 0.46 0.07 -5.56
C PHE A 6 0.04 1.52 -5.77
N PHE A 7 -0.04 2.29 -4.68
CA PHE A 7 -0.47 3.68 -4.72
C PHE A 7 0.53 4.59 -4.00
N SER A 8 0.67 5.79 -4.54
CA SER A 8 1.44 6.88 -3.95
C SER A 8 0.51 7.99 -3.49
N LEU A 9 0.78 8.56 -2.33
CA LEU A 9 0.04 9.70 -1.81
C LEU A 9 0.47 10.97 -2.56
N ARG A 10 -0.51 11.72 -3.08
CA ARG A 10 -0.26 13.04 -3.65
C ARG A 10 0.00 14.04 -2.52
N GLN A 11 0.99 14.91 -2.70
CA GLN A 11 1.34 15.91 -1.70
C GLN A 11 0.15 16.81 -1.35
N GLY A 12 -0.02 17.10 -0.06
CA GLY A 12 -1.07 18.01 0.44
C GLY A 12 -2.50 17.46 0.40
N GLN A 13 -2.71 16.18 0.07
CA GLN A 13 -4.04 15.56 0.10
C GLN A 13 -4.30 14.85 1.43
N ASP A 14 -5.52 14.98 1.98
CA ASP A 14 -5.98 14.17 3.11
C ASP A 14 -6.51 12.81 2.59
N PRO A 15 -5.83 11.70 2.91
CA PRO A 15 -6.20 10.38 2.38
C PRO A 15 -7.41 9.75 3.09
N ARG A 16 -7.93 10.33 4.19
CA ARG A 16 -8.96 9.69 5.03
C ARG A 16 -10.23 9.35 4.25
N ARG A 17 -10.69 10.26 3.39
CA ARG A 17 -11.90 10.05 2.57
C ARG A 17 -11.71 8.89 1.61
N ASP A 18 -10.59 8.86 0.90
CA ASP A 18 -10.31 7.83 -0.10
C ASP A 18 -10.09 6.47 0.55
N LEU A 19 -9.43 6.43 1.71
CA LEU A 19 -9.30 5.20 2.50
C LEU A 19 -10.63 4.66 3.01
N ALA A 20 -11.52 5.54 3.47
CA ALA A 20 -12.86 5.13 3.91
C ALA A 20 -13.68 4.54 2.75
N ALA A 21 -13.56 5.09 1.54
CA ALA A 21 -14.18 4.53 0.35
C ALA A 21 -13.53 3.18 -0.05
N LEU A 22 -12.20 3.10 0.04
CA LEU A 22 -11.45 1.88 -0.24
C LEU A 22 -11.86 0.75 0.70
N SER A 23 -12.01 1.01 2.01
CA SER A 23 -12.42 0.00 3.00
C SER A 23 -13.85 -0.49 2.85
N GLN A 24 -14.70 0.25 2.13
CA GLN A 24 -16.04 -0.23 1.77
C GLN A 24 -16.01 -1.18 0.56
N THR A 25 -14.95 -1.08 -0.26
CA THR A 25 -14.79 -1.87 -1.49
C THR A 25 -13.94 -3.11 -1.25
N LEU A 26 -12.94 -3.01 -0.38
CA LEU A 26 -12.01 -4.07 0.01
C LEU A 26 -12.35 -4.55 1.42
N GLY A 27 -12.47 -5.86 1.61
CA GLY A 27 -12.92 -6.41 2.89
C GLY A 27 -13.21 -7.91 2.90
N GLY A 28 -12.83 -8.63 1.84
CA GLY A 28 -12.87 -10.08 1.88
C GLY A 28 -11.75 -10.64 2.77
N GLU A 29 -11.94 -11.84 3.33
CA GLU A 29 -10.92 -12.54 4.14
C GLU A 29 -9.60 -12.77 3.38
N GLN A 30 -9.64 -12.63 2.06
CA GLN A 30 -8.54 -12.87 1.15
C GLN A 30 -7.78 -11.60 0.76
N ASP A 31 -8.24 -10.41 1.17
CA ASP A 31 -7.60 -9.13 0.85
C ASP A 31 -6.62 -8.70 1.95
N VAL A 32 -5.42 -8.27 1.57
CA VAL A 32 -4.44 -7.70 2.50
C VAL A 32 -4.09 -6.28 2.05
N ILE A 33 -4.20 -5.33 2.97
CA ILE A 33 -3.81 -3.93 2.74
C ILE A 33 -2.55 -3.62 3.56
N GLY A 34 -1.49 -3.23 2.87
CA GLY A 34 -0.27 -2.69 3.47
C GLY A 34 -0.33 -1.16 3.51
N ILE A 35 -0.03 -0.59 4.68
CA ILE A 35 0.09 0.86 4.88
C ILE A 35 1.57 1.24 4.97
N GLY A 36 2.00 2.12 4.07
CA GLY A 36 3.35 2.67 4.09
C GLY A 36 3.51 3.83 5.06
N GLU A 37 4.76 4.14 5.41
CA GLU A 37 5.11 5.19 6.37
C GLU A 37 4.54 6.57 5.98
N SER A 38 4.60 6.93 4.70
CA SER A 38 4.08 8.22 4.22
C SER A 38 2.58 8.38 4.47
N LEU A 39 1.81 7.30 4.31
CA LEU A 39 0.37 7.31 4.57
C LEU A 39 0.08 7.34 6.07
N ALA A 40 0.78 6.54 6.87
CA ALA A 40 0.63 6.57 8.33
C ALA A 40 0.88 7.97 8.89
N ARG A 41 1.95 8.64 8.44
CA ARG A 41 2.26 10.03 8.81
C ARG A 41 1.18 11.01 8.36
N ALA A 42 0.66 10.88 7.14
CA ALA A 42 -0.43 11.73 6.65
C ALA A 42 -1.72 11.58 7.48
N LEU A 43 -1.96 10.38 8.03
CA LEU A 43 -3.07 10.12 8.96
C LEU A 43 -2.79 10.59 10.40
N SER A 44 -1.58 11.09 10.67
CA SER A 44 -1.09 11.37 12.03
C SER A 44 -1.10 10.13 12.94
N ALA A 45 -0.87 8.96 12.36
CA ALA A 45 -0.77 7.69 13.07
C ALA A 45 0.71 7.35 13.33
N ASP A 46 0.99 6.85 14.52
CA ASP A 46 2.27 6.26 14.87
C ASP A 46 2.12 4.74 14.99
N VAL A 47 2.93 4.01 14.22
CA VAL A 47 2.92 2.55 14.19
C VAL A 47 4.32 2.09 14.56
N ALA A 48 4.46 1.48 15.73
CA ALA A 48 5.75 1.05 16.26
C ALA A 48 6.49 0.15 15.25
N GLY A 49 7.72 0.54 14.91
CA GLY A 49 8.58 -0.19 13.96
C GLY A 49 8.29 0.08 12.48
N LEU A 50 7.24 0.85 12.15
CA LEU A 50 6.98 1.26 10.77
C LEU A 50 8.02 2.30 10.33
N ARG A 51 8.80 1.94 9.32
CA ARG A 51 9.83 2.79 8.71
C ARG A 51 9.99 2.42 7.24
N THR A 52 10.43 3.37 6.43
CA THR A 52 10.81 3.11 5.05
C THR A 52 11.87 2.01 4.97
N PHE A 53 11.75 1.11 3.99
CA PHE A 53 12.73 0.06 3.74
C PHE A 53 14.10 0.71 3.48
N PRO A 54 15.17 0.26 4.16
CA PRO A 54 16.50 0.82 3.94
C PRO A 54 17.04 0.48 2.55
N HIS A 55 17.67 1.45 1.90
CA HIS A 55 18.49 1.19 0.72
C HIS A 55 19.75 0.44 1.15
N HIS A 56 20.08 -0.67 0.49
CA HIS A 56 21.25 -1.49 0.81
C HIS A 56 22.16 -1.64 -0.39
N VAL A 57 23.45 -1.32 -0.21
CA VAL A 57 24.49 -1.52 -1.23
C VAL A 57 25.60 -2.37 -0.62
N GLY A 58 26.00 -3.44 -1.31
CA GLY A 58 27.05 -4.38 -0.90
C GLY A 58 27.79 -4.94 -2.12
N GLU A 59 28.64 -5.96 -1.92
CA GLU A 59 29.52 -6.61 -2.92
C GLU A 59 28.85 -6.90 -4.29
N GLY A 60 28.77 -5.88 -5.15
CA GLY A 60 28.13 -5.95 -6.46
C GLY A 60 26.59 -6.03 -6.45
N ILE A 61 25.92 -5.84 -5.30
CA ILE A 61 24.46 -5.88 -5.18
C ILE A 61 23.93 -4.54 -4.69
N ASP A 62 23.01 -3.95 -5.44
CA ASP A 62 22.22 -2.78 -5.07
C ASP A 62 20.76 -3.21 -4.87
N VAL A 63 20.24 -3.01 -3.66
CA VAL A 63 18.84 -3.20 -3.31
C VAL A 63 18.21 -1.82 -3.09
N PRO A 64 17.55 -1.26 -4.12
CA PRO A 64 16.93 0.04 -4.01
C PRO A 64 15.73 0.04 -3.08
N SER A 65 15.49 1.19 -2.43
CA SER A 65 14.24 1.42 -1.70
C SER A 65 13.26 2.14 -2.61
N THR A 66 12.14 1.49 -2.92
CA THR A 66 11.02 2.07 -3.68
C THR A 66 9.79 2.16 -2.78
N PRO A 67 9.71 3.17 -1.88
CA PRO A 67 8.60 3.28 -0.94
C PRO A 67 7.28 3.56 -1.65
N LEU A 68 6.22 2.98 -1.09
CA LEU A 68 4.84 3.19 -1.52
C LEU A 68 4.00 3.66 -0.33
N SER A 69 2.91 4.35 -0.61
CA SER A 69 2.00 4.84 0.43
C SER A 69 0.96 3.78 0.82
N LEU A 70 0.48 3.01 -0.16
CA LEU A 70 -0.49 1.94 0.06
C LEU A 70 -0.27 0.78 -0.90
N PHE A 71 -0.45 -0.44 -0.40
CA PHE A 71 -0.34 -1.68 -1.13
C PHE A 71 -1.60 -2.52 -0.95
N CYS A 72 -2.17 -3.05 -2.03
CA CYS A 72 -3.25 -4.04 -1.95
C CYS A 72 -2.79 -5.35 -2.56
N TRP A 73 -2.92 -6.42 -1.79
CA TRP A 73 -2.80 -7.80 -2.26
C TRP A 73 -4.19 -8.44 -2.26
N LEU A 74 -4.76 -8.57 -3.46
CA LEU A 74 -6.11 -9.09 -3.65
C LEU A 74 -6.00 -10.52 -4.17
N ARG A 75 -6.50 -11.49 -3.39
CA ARG A 75 -6.46 -12.91 -3.74
C ARG A 75 -7.87 -13.36 -4.13
N GLY A 76 -7.97 -14.10 -5.23
CA GLY A 76 -9.23 -14.65 -5.69
C GLY A 76 -9.03 -15.78 -6.68
N ASP A 77 -9.98 -16.71 -6.70
CA ASP A 77 -9.92 -17.89 -7.56
C ASP A 77 -10.51 -17.66 -8.96
N ASP A 78 -11.11 -16.49 -9.18
CA ASP A 78 -11.61 -16.03 -10.48
C ASP A 78 -10.81 -14.82 -10.99
N ARG A 79 -10.78 -14.63 -12.31
CA ARG A 79 -10.23 -13.41 -12.95
C ARG A 79 -11.14 -12.19 -12.76
N GLY A 80 -12.03 -12.16 -11.77
CA GLY A 80 -13.13 -11.20 -11.60
C GLY A 80 -12.80 -9.74 -11.96
N LYS A 81 -13.84 -9.02 -12.44
CA LYS A 81 -13.83 -7.63 -12.95
C LYS A 81 -13.28 -6.63 -11.92
N LEU A 82 -11.97 -6.42 -11.89
CA LEU A 82 -11.40 -5.20 -11.30
C LEU A 82 -11.45 -4.12 -12.38
N VAL A 83 -12.45 -3.24 -12.27
CA VAL A 83 -12.49 -2.00 -13.05
C VAL A 83 -11.82 -0.94 -12.19
N LEU A 84 -10.62 -0.50 -12.59
CA LEU A 84 -10.07 0.76 -12.11
C LEU A 84 -10.89 1.86 -12.79
N CYS A 85 -11.91 2.38 -12.09
CA CYS A 85 -12.62 3.58 -12.52
C CYS A 85 -11.87 4.82 -12.03
#